data_AF-A0AAJ6ETJ6-F1
#
_entry.id   AF-A0AAJ6ETJ6-F1
#
_cell.length_a   1.000
_cell.length_b   1.000
_cell.length_c   1.000
_cell.angle_alpha   90.00
_cell.angle_beta   90.00
_cell.angle_gamma   90.00
#
_symmetry.space_group_name_H-M   'P 1'
#
loop_
_entity.id
_entity.type
_entity.pdbx_description
1 polymer ?
#
loop_
_entity_poly.entity_id
_entity_poly.type
_entity_poly.pdbx_seq_one_letter_code
_entity_poly.pdbx_strand_id
1 'polypeptide(L)'
;MTVGPELKQFRIEVSEQRVLHLIFDMPGRSMNVFSNAAIEELGRFADWLRQSDVAGVVIRSGKSSAFCAGADLAELETAYDMIMAAPSGERDRLAFDHFFRLSHGLRKLETAGKPVAVAIAGLALGGGCEFALAAHHRVIVDHPQATFGLPESLVGLLPGGGGTQRLPRLIGMEAALPVLLEGARLAGQAAIAAGLAHDVVAPGEEVAAAERWVLSRPQATQPWDRPNWRAPDAERVSATIGEKRSKMLAETLGHYPALSAILDCVEHGLPQDFDTAIRTEMQIFAKLIRRREPRNMIRTLFLGRLDHERLKKKGMNPKITEAVASVSNVLGVLSERGKELSEAFARAGFRVEQTRKVEFDGRVAGAVYWHDDEPRTWGKELLRARLADAEVAAAGWRSQLDESERRAADYVLVTQAGFPAYLGGLFAAKLN
;
A
#
# COMPACT_ATOMS: atom_id res chain seq x y z
N MET A 1 -34.60 17.47 -0.96
CA MET A 1 -33.17 17.18 -1.11
C MET A 1 -32.39 18.11 -0.23
N THR A 2 -31.89 17.56 0.88
CA THR A 2 -30.88 18.23 1.70
C THR A 2 -29.68 18.57 0.82
N VAL A 3 -29.20 19.81 0.88
CA VAL A 3 -27.95 20.19 0.23
C VAL A 3 -26.83 19.36 0.86
N GLY A 4 -25.99 18.74 0.04
CA GLY A 4 -24.83 17.97 0.50
C GLY A 4 -23.82 18.85 1.25
N PRO A 5 -22.87 18.26 1.99
CA PRO A 5 -21.79 19.05 2.58
C PRO A 5 -20.98 19.75 1.47
N GLU A 6 -20.42 20.91 1.79
CA GLU A 6 -19.41 21.53 0.93
C GLU A 6 -18.11 20.71 0.99
N LEU A 7 -17.65 20.27 -0.18
CA LEU A 7 -16.49 19.40 -0.40
C LEU A 7 -15.58 20.05 -1.45
N LYS A 8 -14.26 19.91 -1.27
CA LYS A 8 -13.23 20.44 -2.18
C LYS A 8 -12.49 19.35 -2.93
N GLN A 9 -12.30 18.19 -2.31
CA GLN A 9 -11.70 17.00 -2.93
C GLN A 9 -12.72 16.22 -3.74
N PHE A 10 -14.00 16.30 -3.33
CA PHE A 10 -15.12 15.72 -4.04
C PHE A 10 -16.09 16.78 -4.53
N ARG A 11 -16.82 16.47 -5.60
CA ARG A 11 -17.98 17.23 -6.07
C ARG A 11 -19.24 16.39 -5.91
N ILE A 12 -20.36 17.05 -5.63
CA ILE A 12 -21.68 16.42 -5.56
C ILE A 12 -22.52 16.94 -6.72
N GLU A 13 -22.98 16.03 -7.55
CA GLU A 13 -23.98 16.30 -8.60
C GLU A 13 -25.20 15.43 -8.33
N VAL A 14 -26.38 15.84 -8.77
CA VAL A 14 -27.61 15.03 -8.66
C VAL A 14 -28.19 14.89 -10.05
N SER A 15 -28.40 13.65 -10.50
CA SER A 15 -29.03 13.39 -11.78
C SER A 15 -30.53 13.70 -11.75
N GLU A 16 -31.15 13.83 -12.92
CA GLU A 16 -32.59 14.10 -13.04
C GLU A 16 -33.44 13.03 -12.33
N GLN A 17 -32.91 11.80 -12.22
CA GLN A 17 -33.54 10.65 -11.58
C GLN A 17 -33.25 10.55 -10.08
N ARG A 18 -32.72 11.63 -9.47
CA ARG A 18 -32.40 11.74 -8.03
C ARG A 18 -31.33 10.77 -7.53
N VAL A 19 -30.47 10.28 -8.42
CA VAL A 19 -29.24 9.58 -8.04
C VAL A 19 -28.17 10.62 -7.74
N LEU A 20 -27.49 10.47 -6.59
CA LEU A 20 -26.40 11.37 -6.23
C LEU A 20 -25.10 10.87 -6.81
N HIS A 21 -24.35 11.74 -7.49
CA HIS A 21 -23.01 11.47 -8.00
C HIS A 21 -21.99 12.07 -7.05
N LEU A 22 -21.21 11.20 -6.38
CA LEU A 22 -20.02 11.61 -5.64
C LEU A 22 -18.81 11.50 -6.56
N ILE A 23 -18.26 12.64 -6.94
CA ILE A 23 -17.22 12.73 -7.97
C ILE A 23 -15.91 13.05 -7.29
N PHE A 24 -14.96 12.11 -7.26
CA PHE A 24 -13.62 12.39 -6.76
C PHE A 24 -12.86 13.19 -7.81
N ASP A 25 -12.51 14.44 -7.49
CA ASP A 25 -11.88 15.36 -8.43
C ASP A 25 -10.86 16.27 -7.72
N MET A 26 -9.78 15.68 -7.24
CA MET A 26 -8.76 16.36 -6.44
C MET A 26 -8.20 17.60 -7.19
N PRO A 27 -8.32 18.82 -6.64
CA PRO A 27 -7.87 20.03 -7.31
C PRO A 27 -6.35 20.04 -7.52
N GLY A 28 -5.89 20.58 -8.66
CA GLY A 28 -4.47 20.79 -8.94
C GLY A 28 -3.65 19.50 -9.17
N ARG A 29 -4.29 18.33 -9.25
CA ARG A 29 -3.62 17.03 -9.46
C ARG A 29 -4.16 16.34 -10.71
N SER A 30 -3.28 15.64 -11.41
CA SER A 30 -3.61 14.86 -12.60
C SER A 30 -4.30 13.52 -12.31
N MET A 31 -4.23 13.07 -11.06
CA MET A 31 -4.87 11.84 -10.55
C MET A 31 -5.43 12.11 -9.15
N ASN A 32 -6.52 11.42 -8.81
CA ASN A 32 -7.03 11.42 -7.44
C ASN A 32 -6.17 10.55 -6.54
N VAL A 33 -5.92 11.03 -5.34
CA VAL A 33 -5.29 10.29 -4.24
C VAL A 33 -5.98 10.62 -2.92
N PHE A 34 -6.00 9.69 -1.99
CA PHE A 34 -6.49 9.92 -0.64
C PHE A 34 -5.46 10.74 0.16
N SER A 35 -5.61 12.05 0.10
CA SER A 35 -5.03 13.00 1.06
C SER A 35 -5.80 12.97 2.38
N ASN A 36 -5.23 13.57 3.42
CA ASN A 36 -5.90 13.79 4.71
C ASN A 36 -7.22 14.56 4.53
N ALA A 37 -7.24 15.57 3.65
CA ALA A 37 -8.43 16.33 3.34
C ALA A 37 -9.52 15.46 2.66
N ALA A 38 -9.13 14.58 1.73
CA ALA A 38 -10.08 13.69 1.07
C ALA A 38 -10.66 12.66 2.04
N ILE A 39 -9.84 12.14 2.96
CA ILE A 39 -10.29 11.21 4.01
C ILE A 39 -11.31 11.89 4.95
N GLU A 40 -11.04 13.12 5.38
CA GLU A 40 -11.96 13.90 6.22
C GLU A 40 -13.29 14.18 5.50
N GLU A 41 -13.22 14.64 4.25
CA GLU A 41 -14.38 14.92 3.41
C GLU A 41 -15.25 13.68 3.16
N LEU A 42 -14.63 12.53 2.93
CA LEU A 42 -15.32 11.25 2.80
C LEU A 42 -16.09 10.90 4.07
N GLY A 43 -15.48 11.09 5.25
CA GLY A 43 -16.13 10.87 6.54
C GLY A 43 -17.36 11.76 6.73
N ARG A 44 -17.23 13.06 6.45
CA ARG A 44 -18.33 14.03 6.50
C ARG A 44 -19.45 13.68 5.52
N PHE A 45 -19.10 13.29 4.30
CA PHE A 45 -20.07 12.84 3.30
C PHE A 45 -20.82 11.59 3.76
N ALA A 46 -20.12 10.60 4.31
CA ALA A 46 -20.74 9.36 4.79
C ALA A 46 -21.72 9.60 5.95
N ASP A 47 -21.37 10.51 6.88
CA ASP A 47 -22.27 10.91 7.98
C ASP A 47 -23.53 11.60 7.46
N TRP A 48 -23.39 12.51 6.49
CA TRP A 48 -24.52 13.14 5.81
C TRP A 48 -25.37 12.14 5.03
N LEU A 49 -24.74 11.21 4.30
CA LEU A 49 -25.42 10.25 3.43
C LEU A 49 -26.43 9.41 4.23
N ARG A 50 -26.05 8.98 5.44
CA ARG A 50 -26.91 8.22 6.37
C ARG A 50 -28.23 8.94 6.69
N GLN A 51 -28.24 10.26 6.70
CA GLN A 51 -29.39 11.10 7.05
C GLN A 51 -30.13 11.64 5.83
N SER A 52 -29.59 11.45 4.63
CA SER A 52 -30.11 12.07 3.40
C SER A 52 -31.32 11.33 2.81
N ASP A 53 -32.09 12.04 2.00
CA ASP A 53 -33.27 11.53 1.28
C ASP A 53 -32.94 10.94 -0.11
N VAL A 54 -31.65 10.82 -0.46
CA VAL A 54 -31.23 10.32 -1.78
C VAL A 54 -31.55 8.84 -1.95
N ALA A 55 -31.82 8.43 -3.19
CA ALA A 55 -32.13 7.05 -3.54
C ALA A 55 -30.89 6.13 -3.46
N GLY A 56 -29.70 6.70 -3.70
CA GLY A 56 -28.41 6.03 -3.63
C GLY A 56 -27.33 6.90 -4.25
N VAL A 57 -26.12 6.35 -4.34
CA VAL A 57 -24.92 7.06 -4.77
C VAL A 57 -24.23 6.32 -5.91
N VAL A 58 -23.82 7.06 -6.93
CA VAL A 58 -22.82 6.63 -7.90
C VAL A 58 -21.51 7.37 -7.62
N ILE A 59 -20.47 6.61 -7.32
CA ILE A 59 -19.12 7.14 -7.16
C ILE A 59 -18.42 7.08 -8.51
N ARG A 60 -17.83 8.21 -8.95
CA ARG A 60 -17.05 8.27 -10.18
C ARG A 60 -15.85 9.20 -10.02
N SER A 61 -14.92 9.12 -10.96
CA SER A 61 -13.78 10.05 -11.03
C SER A 61 -14.12 11.25 -11.91
N GLY A 62 -13.63 12.43 -11.52
CA GLY A 62 -13.56 13.61 -12.37
C GLY A 62 -12.30 13.65 -13.25
N LYS A 63 -11.37 12.70 -13.08
CA LYS A 63 -10.13 12.60 -13.86
C LYS A 63 -10.31 11.63 -15.03
N SER A 64 -9.68 11.95 -16.16
CA SER A 64 -9.70 11.10 -17.37
C SER A 64 -8.71 9.93 -17.33
N SER A 65 -7.69 9.99 -16.47
CA SER A 65 -6.54 9.07 -16.47
C SER A 65 -6.64 7.92 -15.46
N ALA A 66 -7.39 8.11 -14.37
CA ALA A 66 -7.49 7.15 -13.27
C ALA A 66 -8.77 7.36 -12.46
N PHE A 67 -9.23 6.31 -11.79
CA PHE A 67 -10.26 6.44 -10.77
C PHE A 67 -9.68 7.05 -9.50
N CYS A 68 -8.72 6.35 -8.88
CA CYS A 68 -7.93 6.81 -7.74
C CYS A 68 -6.65 5.95 -7.64
N ALA A 69 -5.51 6.60 -7.46
CA ALA A 69 -4.19 5.97 -7.50
C ALA A 69 -3.66 5.50 -6.13
N GLY A 70 -4.47 5.63 -5.07
CA GLY A 70 -4.12 5.21 -3.71
C GLY A 70 -4.02 6.38 -2.74
N ALA A 71 -3.26 6.21 -1.66
CA ALA A 71 -3.00 7.27 -0.69
C ALA A 71 -2.01 8.31 -1.22
N ASP A 72 -2.06 9.54 -0.67
CA ASP A 72 -1.00 10.52 -0.91
C ASP A 72 0.25 10.13 -0.10
N LEU A 73 1.23 9.53 -0.78
CA LEU A 73 2.45 9.02 -0.13
C LEU A 73 3.37 10.13 0.42
N ALA A 74 3.25 11.37 -0.05
CA ALA A 74 4.01 12.49 0.52
C ALA A 74 3.42 12.91 1.87
N GLU A 75 2.09 12.94 1.98
CA GLU A 75 1.42 13.14 3.27
C GLU A 75 1.66 11.96 4.23
N LEU A 76 1.73 10.73 3.69
CA LEU A 76 2.09 9.54 4.46
C LEU A 76 3.49 9.64 5.07
N GLU A 77 4.50 10.05 4.29
CA GLU A 77 5.87 10.25 4.80
C GLU A 77 5.89 11.30 5.92
N THR A 78 5.13 12.39 5.76
CA THR A 78 5.00 13.42 6.80
C THR A 78 4.36 12.88 8.07
N ALA A 79 3.31 12.05 7.94
CA ALA A 79 2.66 11.40 9.07
C ALA A 79 3.62 10.44 9.80
N TYR A 80 4.45 9.70 9.07
CA TYR A 80 5.52 8.87 9.65
C TYR A 80 6.45 9.70 10.53
N ASP A 81 6.95 10.82 10.02
CA ASP A 81 7.91 11.66 10.73
C ASP A 81 7.30 12.26 12.00
N MET A 82 6.05 12.71 11.91
CA MET A 82 5.28 13.19 13.06
C MET A 82 5.13 12.09 14.12
N ILE A 83 4.73 10.87 13.74
CA ILE A 83 4.51 9.77 14.69
C ILE A 83 5.83 9.33 15.35
N MET A 84 6.90 9.24 14.57
CA MET A 84 8.20 8.80 15.09
C MET A 84 8.89 9.85 15.96
N ALA A 85 8.58 11.15 15.76
CA ALA A 85 9.02 12.23 16.63
C ALA A 85 8.30 12.25 17.99
N ALA A 86 7.11 11.66 18.10
CA ALA A 86 6.35 11.61 19.35
C ALA A 86 7.02 10.71 20.42
N PRO A 87 6.73 10.93 21.72
CA PRO A 87 7.15 10.03 22.80
C PRO A 87 6.74 8.59 22.52
N SER A 88 7.60 7.62 22.85
CA SER A 88 7.39 6.20 22.52
C SER A 88 6.03 5.66 23.00
N GLY A 89 5.56 6.09 24.18
CA GLY A 89 4.28 5.69 24.75
C GLY A 89 3.03 6.24 24.05
N GLU A 90 3.17 7.23 23.16
CA GLU A 90 2.05 7.85 22.44
C GLU A 90 1.94 7.40 20.99
N ARG A 91 3.01 6.81 20.43
CA ARG A 91 3.10 6.49 18.99
C ARG A 91 2.00 5.55 18.51
N ASP A 92 1.64 4.55 19.32
CA ASP A 92 0.60 3.59 18.95
C ASP A 92 -0.76 4.26 18.78
N ARG A 93 -1.13 5.11 19.72
CA ARG A 93 -2.39 5.87 19.65
C ARG A 93 -2.39 6.82 18.46
N LEU A 94 -1.30 7.57 18.26
CA LEU A 94 -1.19 8.52 17.15
C LEU A 94 -1.25 7.83 15.79
N ALA A 95 -0.55 6.70 15.63
CA ALA A 95 -0.60 5.91 14.40
C ALA A 95 -2.02 5.39 14.15
N PHE A 96 -2.64 4.79 15.17
CA PHE A 96 -4.00 4.29 15.06
C PHE A 96 -4.98 5.40 14.69
N ASP A 97 -5.02 6.50 15.45
CA ASP A 97 -5.94 7.62 15.25
C ASP A 97 -5.76 8.25 13.86
N HIS A 98 -4.51 8.36 13.38
CA HIS A 98 -4.24 8.95 12.07
C HIS A 98 -4.72 8.06 10.92
N PHE A 99 -4.36 6.77 10.93
CA PHE A 99 -4.57 5.85 9.81
C PHE A 99 -5.95 5.21 9.78
N PHE A 100 -6.60 5.02 10.93
CA PHE A 100 -7.93 4.41 11.02
C PHE A 100 -9.02 5.22 10.30
N ARG A 101 -8.81 6.53 10.11
CA ARG A 101 -9.82 7.44 9.53
C ARG A 101 -10.32 7.00 8.15
N LEU A 102 -9.45 6.50 7.27
CA LEU A 102 -9.87 6.03 5.94
C LEU A 102 -10.77 4.81 6.07
N SER A 103 -10.32 3.77 6.77
CA SER A 103 -11.10 2.54 6.95
C SER A 103 -12.45 2.79 7.64
N HIS A 104 -12.45 3.68 8.64
CA HIS A 104 -13.67 4.13 9.32
C HIS A 104 -14.61 4.91 8.41
N GLY A 105 -14.10 5.86 7.61
CA GLY A 105 -14.91 6.60 6.64
C GLY A 105 -15.53 5.68 5.58
N LEU A 106 -14.77 4.71 5.08
CA LEU A 106 -15.25 3.68 4.16
C LEU A 106 -16.32 2.79 4.80
N ARG A 107 -16.14 2.39 6.06
CA ARG A 107 -17.15 1.61 6.79
C ARG A 107 -18.44 2.40 7.03
N LYS A 108 -18.33 3.71 7.32
CA LYS A 108 -19.50 4.59 7.43
C LYS A 108 -20.28 4.69 6.12
N LEU A 109 -19.57 4.82 4.99
CA LEU A 109 -20.18 4.86 3.66
C LEU A 109 -20.90 3.54 3.34
N GLU A 110 -20.22 2.42 3.58
CA GLU A 110 -20.71 1.07 3.36
C GLU A 110 -21.97 0.74 4.17
N THR A 111 -22.09 1.30 5.38
CA THR A 111 -23.21 1.06 6.30
C THR A 111 -24.20 2.23 6.38
N ALA A 112 -24.15 3.16 5.42
CA ALA A 112 -25.03 4.34 5.40
C ALA A 112 -26.51 4.00 5.13
N GLY A 113 -26.82 2.75 4.78
CA GLY A 113 -28.19 2.31 4.47
C GLY A 113 -28.68 2.77 3.09
N LYS A 114 -27.78 3.21 2.22
CA LYS A 114 -28.06 3.66 0.85
C LYS A 114 -27.29 2.80 -0.15
N PRO A 115 -27.89 2.41 -1.29
CA PRO A 115 -27.15 1.78 -2.38
C PRO A 115 -25.98 2.65 -2.83
N VAL A 116 -24.80 2.05 -2.98
CA VAL A 116 -23.59 2.74 -3.45
C VAL A 116 -23.00 1.90 -4.57
N ALA A 117 -23.00 2.45 -5.78
CA ALA A 117 -22.29 1.88 -6.91
C ALA A 117 -21.03 2.71 -7.19
N VAL A 118 -20.00 2.08 -7.76
CA VAL A 118 -18.81 2.76 -8.27
C VAL A 118 -18.62 2.46 -9.75
N ALA A 119 -18.31 3.50 -10.50
CA ALA A 119 -18.04 3.48 -11.93
C ALA A 119 -16.54 3.71 -12.19
N ILE A 120 -15.87 2.69 -12.73
CA ILE A 120 -14.41 2.61 -12.81
C ILE A 120 -13.96 2.61 -14.27
N ALA A 121 -13.62 3.80 -14.76
CA ALA A 121 -13.10 4.03 -16.11
C ALA A 121 -11.56 3.93 -16.20
N GLY A 122 -10.86 3.71 -15.09
CA GLY A 122 -9.39 3.72 -15.05
C GLY A 122 -8.83 3.03 -13.81
N LEU A 123 -7.57 3.29 -13.49
CA LEU A 123 -6.86 2.64 -12.38
C LEU A 123 -7.55 2.93 -11.03
N ALA A 124 -7.92 1.87 -10.31
CA ALA A 124 -8.34 1.89 -8.91
C ALA A 124 -7.31 1.11 -8.09
N LEU A 125 -6.30 1.81 -7.57
CA LEU A 125 -5.16 1.21 -6.87
C LEU A 125 -5.12 1.62 -5.40
N GLY A 126 -4.66 0.71 -4.54
CA GLY A 126 -4.51 0.91 -3.10
C GLY A 126 -5.79 1.44 -2.45
N GLY A 127 -5.70 2.57 -1.73
CA GLY A 127 -6.88 3.28 -1.20
C GLY A 127 -8.00 3.54 -2.22
N GLY A 128 -7.69 3.71 -3.51
CA GLY A 128 -8.69 3.80 -4.58
C GLY A 128 -9.42 2.49 -4.85
N CYS A 129 -8.72 1.36 -4.79
CA CYS A 129 -9.34 0.04 -4.80
C CYS A 129 -10.18 -0.14 -3.54
N GLU A 130 -9.66 0.18 -2.35
CA GLU A 130 -10.39 0.06 -1.07
C GLU A 130 -11.69 0.87 -1.06
N PHE A 131 -11.67 2.06 -1.68
CA PHE A 131 -12.87 2.86 -1.89
C PHE A 131 -13.92 2.17 -2.76
N ALA A 132 -13.47 1.52 -3.84
CA ALA A 132 -14.36 0.72 -4.67
C ALA A 132 -14.87 -0.55 -3.97
N LEU A 133 -14.04 -1.17 -3.11
CA LEU A 133 -14.43 -2.35 -2.33
C LEU A 133 -15.54 -2.02 -1.32
N ALA A 134 -15.56 -0.79 -0.79
CA ALA A 134 -16.59 -0.32 0.15
C ALA A 134 -17.95 -0.03 -0.53
N ALA A 135 -17.99 0.04 -1.86
CA ALA A 135 -19.24 0.11 -2.61
C ALA A 135 -19.97 -1.24 -2.60
N HIS A 136 -21.28 -1.19 -2.81
CA HIS A 136 -22.13 -2.37 -2.93
C HIS A 136 -22.09 -2.96 -4.34
N HIS A 137 -21.86 -2.11 -5.35
CA HIS A 137 -21.80 -2.50 -6.76
C HIS A 137 -20.61 -1.85 -7.46
N ARG A 138 -20.01 -2.58 -8.40
CA ARG A 138 -18.75 -2.19 -9.06
C ARG A 138 -18.89 -2.44 -10.56
N VAL A 139 -18.93 -1.36 -11.32
CA VAL A 139 -18.96 -1.37 -12.78
C VAL A 139 -17.58 -0.95 -13.26
N ILE A 140 -16.93 -1.80 -14.03
CA ILE A 140 -15.62 -1.50 -14.63
C ILE A 140 -15.76 -1.44 -16.15
N VAL A 141 -15.00 -0.55 -16.80
CA VAL A 141 -14.97 -0.53 -18.26
C VAL A 141 -14.09 -1.66 -18.80
N ASP A 142 -14.41 -2.17 -19.99
CA ASP A 142 -13.59 -3.11 -20.74
C ASP A 142 -12.40 -2.39 -21.38
N HIS A 143 -11.43 -2.02 -20.53
CA HIS A 143 -10.22 -1.33 -20.95
C HIS A 143 -9.01 -1.79 -20.12
N PRO A 144 -7.84 -2.05 -20.73
CA PRO A 144 -6.67 -2.56 -20.00
C PRO A 144 -6.16 -1.67 -18.86
N GLN A 145 -6.43 -0.36 -18.92
CA GLN A 145 -6.05 0.57 -17.84
C GLN A 145 -7.06 0.60 -16.68
N ALA A 146 -8.28 0.09 -16.88
CA ALA A 146 -9.26 -0.04 -15.82
C ALA A 146 -8.96 -1.32 -15.04
N THR A 147 -8.30 -1.16 -13.90
CA THR A 147 -7.84 -2.28 -13.06
C THR A 147 -8.10 -1.98 -11.59
N PHE A 148 -8.32 -3.04 -10.83
CA PHE A 148 -8.24 -3.07 -9.38
C PHE A 148 -6.87 -3.61 -8.95
N GLY A 149 -6.33 -3.09 -7.85
CA GLY A 149 -5.14 -3.68 -7.24
C GLY A 149 -4.77 -3.05 -5.90
N LEU A 150 -4.04 -3.79 -5.07
CA LEU A 150 -3.56 -3.36 -3.76
C LEU A 150 -2.02 -3.49 -3.70
N PRO A 151 -1.27 -2.58 -4.35
CA PRO A 151 0.18 -2.67 -4.49
C PRO A 151 0.98 -2.18 -3.26
N GLU A 152 0.34 -2.00 -2.11
CA GLU A 152 0.94 -1.45 -0.89
C GLU A 152 2.19 -2.23 -0.43
N SER A 153 2.17 -3.56 -0.59
CA SER A 153 3.30 -4.44 -0.27
C SER A 153 4.57 -4.07 -1.03
N LEU A 154 4.43 -3.59 -2.27
CA LEU A 154 5.55 -3.20 -3.14
C LEU A 154 6.31 -1.97 -2.63
N VAL A 155 5.70 -1.19 -1.73
CA VAL A 155 6.32 -0.02 -1.08
C VAL A 155 6.46 -0.21 0.43
N GLY A 156 6.33 -1.44 0.93
CA GLY A 156 6.55 -1.77 2.34
C GLY A 156 5.35 -1.46 3.24
N LEU A 157 4.16 -1.37 2.70
CA LEU A 157 2.91 -1.11 3.43
C LEU A 157 1.94 -2.28 3.32
N LEU A 158 0.81 -2.17 4.01
CA LEU A 158 -0.36 -3.03 3.82
C LEU A 158 -1.60 -2.18 3.46
N PRO A 159 -2.62 -2.77 2.82
CA PRO A 159 -3.89 -2.08 2.53
C PRO A 159 -4.67 -1.76 3.81
N GLY A 160 -4.51 -0.53 4.31
CA GLY A 160 -5.02 -0.09 5.62
C GLY A 160 -6.36 0.64 5.61
N GLY A 161 -7.04 0.73 4.47
CA GLY A 161 -8.42 1.21 4.34
C GLY A 161 -9.45 0.09 4.47
N GLY A 162 -9.09 -1.08 5.03
CA GLY A 162 -9.92 -2.27 5.09
C GLY A 162 -9.70 -3.23 3.91
N GLY A 163 -8.69 -3.02 3.08
CA GLY A 163 -8.40 -3.86 1.91
C GLY A 163 -8.08 -5.30 2.26
N THR A 164 -7.34 -5.53 3.37
CA THR A 164 -7.06 -6.89 3.85
C THR A 164 -8.31 -7.59 4.41
N GLN A 165 -9.40 -6.85 4.64
CA GLN A 165 -10.64 -7.37 5.19
C GLN A 165 -11.74 -7.55 4.15
N ARG A 166 -11.91 -6.56 3.25
CA ARG A 166 -12.93 -6.60 2.19
C ARG A 166 -12.57 -7.57 1.08
N LEU A 167 -11.34 -7.51 0.59
CA LEU A 167 -10.94 -8.30 -0.57
C LEU A 167 -11.10 -9.83 -0.34
N PRO A 168 -10.55 -10.44 0.73
CA PRO A 168 -10.73 -11.87 0.96
C PRO A 168 -12.18 -12.28 1.28
N ARG A 169 -13.02 -11.36 1.78
CA ARG A 169 -14.47 -11.60 1.97
C ARG A 169 -15.25 -11.53 0.66
N LEU A 170 -14.74 -10.83 -0.36
CA LEU A 170 -15.36 -10.74 -1.69
C LEU A 170 -14.95 -11.87 -2.61
N ILE A 171 -13.64 -12.13 -2.73
CA ILE A 171 -13.09 -13.05 -3.75
C ILE A 171 -12.50 -14.33 -3.16
N GLY A 172 -12.58 -14.49 -1.84
CA GLY A 172 -11.93 -15.59 -1.12
C GLY A 172 -10.45 -15.30 -0.82
N MET A 173 -9.97 -15.90 0.27
CA MET A 173 -8.59 -15.71 0.76
C MET A 173 -7.54 -16.05 -0.31
N GLU A 174 -7.65 -17.22 -0.95
CA GLU A 174 -6.63 -17.69 -1.89
C GLU A 174 -6.48 -16.77 -3.11
N ALA A 175 -7.59 -16.26 -3.66
CA ALA A 175 -7.56 -15.32 -4.78
C ALA A 175 -7.13 -13.90 -4.35
N ALA A 176 -7.36 -13.53 -3.08
CA ALA A 176 -6.94 -12.24 -2.53
C ALA A 176 -5.43 -12.16 -2.26
N LEU A 177 -4.78 -13.25 -1.85
CA LEU A 177 -3.37 -13.22 -1.45
C LEU A 177 -2.40 -12.71 -2.54
N PRO A 178 -2.51 -13.09 -3.83
CA PRO A 178 -1.66 -12.52 -4.88
C PRO A 178 -1.86 -11.00 -5.06
N VAL A 179 -3.10 -10.53 -4.92
CA VAL A 179 -3.40 -9.09 -5.01
C VAL A 179 -2.76 -8.33 -3.84
N LEU A 180 -2.80 -8.91 -2.62
CA LEU A 180 -2.27 -8.29 -1.41
C LEU A 180 -0.73 -8.37 -1.32
N LEU A 181 -0.15 -9.53 -1.59
CA LEU A 181 1.29 -9.80 -1.38
C LEU A 181 2.16 -9.39 -2.56
N GLU A 182 1.64 -9.52 -3.79
CA GLU A 182 2.41 -9.32 -5.03
C GLU A 182 1.95 -8.07 -5.79
N GLY A 183 0.87 -7.42 -5.34
CA GLY A 183 0.28 -6.28 -6.05
C GLY A 183 -0.35 -6.66 -7.39
N ALA A 184 -0.79 -7.92 -7.54
CA ALA A 184 -1.47 -8.39 -8.73
C ALA A 184 -2.71 -7.54 -9.04
N ARG A 185 -3.00 -7.34 -10.33
CA ARG A 185 -4.10 -6.50 -10.81
C ARG A 185 -5.17 -7.33 -11.49
N LEU A 186 -6.43 -6.96 -11.27
CA LEU A 186 -7.60 -7.58 -11.89
C LEU A 186 -8.32 -6.55 -12.76
N ALA A 187 -8.68 -6.93 -13.98
CA ALA A 187 -9.33 -6.07 -14.97
C ALA A 187 -10.44 -6.81 -15.71
N GLY A 188 -11.37 -6.05 -16.30
CA GLY A 188 -12.42 -6.56 -17.18
C GLY A 188 -13.04 -7.87 -16.69
N GLN A 189 -13.07 -8.87 -17.57
CA GLN A 189 -13.69 -10.17 -17.26
C GLN A 189 -12.99 -10.96 -16.14
N ALA A 190 -11.68 -10.77 -15.93
CA ALA A 190 -10.98 -11.42 -14.83
C ALA A 190 -11.46 -10.89 -13.46
N ALA A 191 -11.83 -9.60 -13.40
CA ALA A 191 -12.42 -9.03 -12.19
C ALA A 191 -13.83 -9.59 -11.92
N ILE A 192 -14.64 -9.85 -12.95
CA ILE A 192 -15.94 -10.53 -12.83
C ILE A 192 -15.77 -11.98 -12.35
N ALA A 193 -14.87 -12.73 -13.00
CA ALA A 193 -14.63 -14.13 -12.68
C ALA A 193 -14.15 -14.33 -11.24
N ALA A 194 -13.38 -13.38 -10.70
CA ALA A 194 -12.96 -13.38 -9.31
C ALA A 194 -14.08 -12.97 -8.32
N GLY A 195 -15.18 -12.38 -8.79
CA GLY A 195 -16.21 -11.78 -7.93
C GLY A 195 -15.86 -10.37 -7.41
N LEU A 196 -14.84 -9.74 -8.00
CA LEU A 196 -14.40 -8.40 -7.62
C LEU A 196 -15.23 -7.30 -8.31
N ALA A 197 -15.57 -7.47 -9.59
CA ALA A 197 -16.50 -6.61 -10.31
C ALA A 197 -17.87 -7.28 -10.42
N HIS A 198 -18.90 -6.49 -10.71
CA HIS A 198 -20.24 -7.01 -10.97
C HIS A 198 -20.65 -6.86 -12.44
N ASP A 199 -20.24 -5.76 -13.08
CA ASP A 199 -20.47 -5.51 -14.50
C ASP A 199 -19.18 -5.07 -15.20
N VAL A 200 -19.03 -5.49 -16.45
CA VAL A 200 -18.03 -4.99 -17.40
C VAL A 200 -18.79 -4.38 -18.57
N VAL A 201 -18.47 -3.14 -18.93
CA VAL A 201 -19.18 -2.38 -19.97
C VAL A 201 -18.21 -1.66 -20.91
N ALA A 202 -18.68 -1.16 -22.05
CA ALA A 202 -17.84 -0.34 -22.92
C ALA A 202 -17.46 0.98 -22.22
N PRO A 203 -16.26 1.55 -22.49
CA PRO A 203 -15.90 2.87 -21.99
C PRO A 203 -16.94 3.94 -22.33
N GLY A 204 -17.39 4.69 -21.33
CA GLY A 204 -18.44 5.71 -21.43
C GLY A 204 -19.82 5.22 -20.96
N GLU A 205 -20.01 3.93 -20.73
CA GLU A 205 -21.28 3.35 -20.26
C GLU A 205 -21.32 3.10 -18.75
N GLU A 206 -20.18 3.20 -18.06
CA GLU A 206 -20.02 2.79 -16.66
C GLU A 206 -20.88 3.57 -15.67
N VAL A 207 -21.05 4.88 -15.90
CA VAL A 207 -21.89 5.73 -15.05
C VAL A 207 -23.36 5.37 -15.23
N ALA A 208 -23.82 5.25 -16.47
CA ALA A 208 -25.21 4.90 -16.77
C ALA A 208 -25.55 3.49 -16.25
N ALA A 209 -24.63 2.54 -16.33
CA ALA A 209 -24.79 1.20 -15.75
C ALA A 209 -24.89 1.25 -14.22
N ALA A 210 -24.03 2.03 -13.56
CA ALA A 210 -24.09 2.24 -12.11
C ALA A 210 -25.40 2.92 -11.67
N GLU A 211 -25.87 3.93 -12.40
CA GLU A 211 -27.16 4.58 -12.14
C GLU A 211 -28.33 3.59 -12.28
N ARG A 212 -28.35 2.78 -13.36
CA ARG A 212 -29.39 1.74 -13.54
C ARG A 212 -29.44 0.79 -12.36
N TRP A 213 -28.28 0.36 -11.86
CA TRP A 213 -28.22 -0.49 -10.68
C TRP A 213 -28.79 0.20 -9.43
N VAL A 214 -28.41 1.45 -9.16
CA VAL A 214 -28.96 2.22 -8.02
C VAL A 214 -30.48 2.39 -8.14
N LEU A 215 -30.99 2.70 -9.33
CA LEU A 215 -32.41 2.92 -9.60
C LEU A 215 -33.26 1.66 -9.50
N SER A 216 -32.65 0.47 -9.59
CA SER A 216 -33.32 -0.81 -9.30
C SER A 216 -33.67 -0.99 -7.82
N ARG A 217 -33.22 -0.05 -6.95
CA ARG A 217 -33.42 -0.05 -5.49
C ARG A 217 -32.93 -1.35 -4.82
N PRO A 218 -31.66 -1.71 -5.04
CA PRO A 218 -31.09 -2.93 -4.50
C PRO A 218 -30.94 -2.83 -2.97
N GLN A 219 -30.71 -3.97 -2.33
CA GLN A 219 -30.37 -3.99 -0.91
C GLN A 219 -28.98 -3.38 -0.68
N ALA A 220 -28.91 -2.36 0.17
CA ALA A 220 -27.68 -1.69 0.59
C ALA A 220 -27.00 -2.42 1.76
N THR A 221 -26.62 -3.69 1.54
CA THR A 221 -25.98 -4.51 2.59
C THR A 221 -24.94 -5.44 1.97
N GLN A 222 -23.70 -5.29 2.41
CA GLN A 222 -22.60 -6.14 1.99
C GLN A 222 -22.82 -7.59 2.42
N PRO A 223 -22.21 -8.57 1.71
CA PRO A 223 -22.35 -9.98 2.07
C PRO A 223 -22.06 -10.29 3.54
N TRP A 224 -21.02 -9.68 4.13
CA TRP A 224 -20.61 -9.91 5.52
C TRP A 224 -21.50 -9.26 6.59
N ASP A 225 -22.37 -8.33 6.20
CA ASP A 225 -23.33 -7.69 7.11
C ASP A 225 -24.69 -8.39 7.11
N ARG A 226 -24.85 -9.46 6.31
CA ARG A 226 -26.10 -10.23 6.26
C ARG A 226 -26.16 -11.22 7.42
N PRO A 227 -27.34 -11.46 8.03
CA PRO A 227 -27.48 -12.37 9.18
C PRO A 227 -27.02 -13.81 8.92
N ASN A 228 -27.04 -14.25 7.67
CA ASN A 228 -26.63 -15.59 7.25
C ASN A 228 -25.15 -15.70 6.88
N TRP A 229 -24.39 -14.61 6.91
CA TRP A 229 -22.95 -14.68 6.68
C TRP A 229 -22.27 -15.45 7.81
N ARG A 230 -21.21 -16.17 7.44
CA ARG A 230 -20.39 -16.93 8.38
C ARG A 230 -18.93 -16.62 8.10
N ALA A 231 -18.20 -16.30 9.17
CA ALA A 231 -16.77 -16.12 9.09
C ALA A 231 -16.10 -17.44 8.68
N PRO A 232 -15.00 -17.38 7.90
CA PRO A 232 -14.18 -18.55 7.66
C PRO A 232 -13.65 -19.16 8.96
N ASP A 233 -13.51 -20.47 8.95
CA ASP A 233 -12.95 -21.21 10.08
C ASP A 233 -11.51 -20.78 10.39
N ALA A 234 -11.22 -20.47 11.65
CA ALA A 234 -9.95 -19.91 12.07
C ALA A 234 -8.78 -20.88 11.90
N GLU A 235 -9.00 -22.17 12.15
CA GLU A 235 -7.96 -23.20 12.02
C GLU A 235 -7.58 -23.39 10.55
N ARG A 236 -8.58 -23.46 9.66
CA ARG A 236 -8.36 -23.52 8.21
C ARG A 236 -7.61 -22.28 7.71
N VAL A 237 -8.02 -21.09 8.15
CA VAL A 237 -7.34 -19.84 7.78
C VAL A 237 -5.88 -19.87 8.23
N SER A 238 -5.61 -20.21 9.49
CA SER A 238 -4.25 -20.27 10.04
C SER A 238 -3.37 -21.30 9.32
N ALA A 239 -3.91 -22.48 8.99
CA ALA A 239 -3.18 -23.49 8.23
C ALA A 239 -2.72 -22.98 6.85
N THR A 240 -3.64 -22.38 6.07
CA THR A 240 -3.29 -21.84 4.75
C THR A 240 -2.32 -20.66 4.83
N ILE A 241 -2.51 -19.76 5.81
CA ILE A 241 -1.61 -18.64 6.01
C ILE A 241 -0.22 -19.12 6.47
N GLY A 242 -0.14 -20.14 7.32
CA GLY A 242 1.12 -20.75 7.76
C GLY A 242 1.98 -21.22 6.60
N GLU A 243 1.41 -21.97 5.65
CA GLU A 243 2.11 -22.43 4.44
C GLU A 243 2.64 -21.25 3.60
N LYS A 244 1.79 -20.25 3.37
CA LYS A 244 2.15 -19.05 2.61
C LYS A 244 3.22 -18.23 3.32
N ARG A 245 3.16 -18.11 4.64
CA ARG A 245 4.14 -17.43 5.48
C ARG A 245 5.50 -18.11 5.39
N SER A 246 5.57 -19.43 5.52
CA SER A 246 6.83 -20.16 5.41
C SER A 246 7.51 -19.96 4.05
N LYS A 247 6.74 -20.03 2.95
CA LYS A 247 7.27 -19.77 1.61
C LYS A 247 7.75 -18.33 1.45
N MET A 248 6.93 -17.36 1.85
CA MET A 248 7.24 -15.93 1.75
C MET A 248 8.49 -15.57 2.58
N LEU A 249 8.63 -16.10 3.80
CA LEU A 249 9.82 -15.87 4.62
C LEU A 249 11.08 -16.48 4.01
N ALA A 250 10.97 -17.66 3.38
CA ALA A 250 12.08 -18.27 2.67
C ALA A 250 12.56 -17.44 1.47
N GLU A 251 11.63 -16.80 0.75
CA GLU A 251 11.93 -15.96 -0.42
C GLU A 251 12.46 -14.57 -0.04
N THR A 252 11.96 -14.01 1.06
CA THR A 252 12.27 -12.64 1.51
C THR A 252 13.34 -12.56 2.60
N LEU A 253 13.78 -13.72 3.10
CA LEU A 253 14.68 -13.87 4.24
C LEU A 253 14.21 -13.15 5.51
N GLY A 254 12.90 -12.87 5.62
CA GLY A 254 12.30 -12.20 6.77
C GLY A 254 12.51 -10.69 6.86
N HIS A 255 13.07 -10.03 5.82
CA HIS A 255 13.41 -8.59 5.88
C HIS A 255 12.27 -7.64 5.53
N TYR A 256 11.12 -8.16 5.08
CA TYR A 256 10.02 -7.36 4.53
C TYR A 256 8.77 -7.48 5.43
N PRO A 257 8.71 -6.73 6.55
CA PRO A 257 7.69 -6.93 7.59
C PRO A 257 6.26 -6.67 7.11
N ALA A 258 6.08 -5.89 6.03
CA ALA A 258 4.77 -5.61 5.45
C ALA A 258 4.06 -6.88 4.95
N LEU A 259 4.80 -7.84 4.38
CA LEU A 259 4.23 -9.09 3.91
C LEU A 259 3.73 -9.96 5.07
N SER A 260 4.49 -10.04 6.16
CA SER A 260 4.05 -10.69 7.39
C SER A 260 2.82 -10.00 7.98
N ALA A 261 2.81 -8.66 8.01
CA ALA A 261 1.69 -7.88 8.52
C ALA A 261 0.40 -8.10 7.70
N ILE A 262 0.50 -8.20 6.37
CA ILE A 262 -0.63 -8.55 5.50
C ILE A 262 -1.19 -9.93 5.86
N LEU A 263 -0.31 -10.93 6.02
CA LEU A 263 -0.71 -12.27 6.42
C LEU A 263 -1.36 -12.28 7.80
N ASP A 264 -0.81 -11.54 8.77
CA ASP A 264 -1.39 -11.38 10.11
C ASP A 264 -2.80 -10.76 10.05
N CYS A 265 -3.00 -9.75 9.20
CA CYS A 265 -4.31 -9.11 9.03
C CYS A 265 -5.36 -10.09 8.50
N VAL A 266 -4.99 -10.95 7.55
CA VAL A 266 -5.90 -11.96 7.01
C VAL A 266 -6.12 -13.07 8.04
N GLU A 267 -5.06 -13.57 8.66
CA GLU A 267 -5.11 -14.68 9.62
C GLU A 267 -5.96 -14.34 10.84
N HIS A 268 -5.76 -13.15 11.41
CA HIS A 268 -6.43 -12.75 12.63
C HIS A 268 -7.74 -12.00 12.36
N GLY A 269 -7.88 -11.30 11.24
CA GLY A 269 -9.06 -10.49 10.94
C GLY A 269 -10.18 -11.27 10.23
N LEU A 270 -9.85 -12.20 9.34
CA LEU A 270 -10.87 -12.90 8.53
C LEU A 270 -11.86 -13.75 9.37
N PRO A 271 -11.42 -14.44 10.46
CA PRO A 271 -12.33 -15.19 11.32
C PRO A 271 -13.23 -14.33 12.24
N GLN A 272 -13.04 -13.00 12.25
CA GLN A 272 -13.78 -12.07 13.10
C GLN A 272 -14.99 -11.44 12.38
N ASP A 273 -15.88 -10.82 13.15
CA ASP A 273 -16.85 -9.86 12.60
C ASP A 273 -16.11 -8.67 11.96
N PHE A 274 -16.76 -8.01 11.01
CA PHE A 274 -16.09 -7.04 10.14
C PHE A 274 -15.53 -5.82 10.88
N ASP A 275 -16.23 -5.32 11.91
CA ASP A 275 -15.79 -4.12 12.64
C ASP A 275 -14.60 -4.45 13.56
N THR A 276 -14.59 -5.64 14.17
CA THR A 276 -13.43 -6.15 14.91
C THR A 276 -12.25 -6.43 13.97
N ALA A 277 -12.52 -6.98 12.79
CA ALA A 277 -11.50 -7.27 11.78
C ALA A 277 -10.78 -6.01 11.28
N ILE A 278 -11.51 -4.91 11.02
CA ILE A 278 -10.89 -3.61 10.68
C ILE A 278 -10.03 -3.09 11.84
N ARG A 279 -10.48 -3.22 13.10
CA ARG A 279 -9.67 -2.81 14.25
C ARG A 279 -8.38 -3.63 14.36
N THR A 280 -8.46 -4.93 14.11
CA THR A 280 -7.30 -5.83 14.04
C THR A 280 -6.33 -5.39 12.94
N GLU A 281 -6.81 -5.10 11.73
CA GLU A 281 -6.00 -4.56 10.62
C GLU A 281 -5.25 -3.29 11.06
N MET A 282 -5.93 -2.36 11.73
CA MET A 282 -5.29 -1.11 12.17
C MET A 282 -4.29 -1.28 13.30
N GLN A 283 -4.53 -2.20 14.23
CA GLN A 283 -3.56 -2.51 15.28
C GLN A 283 -2.26 -3.08 14.68
N ILE A 284 -2.38 -3.93 13.66
CA ILE A 284 -1.23 -4.47 12.93
C ILE A 284 -0.55 -3.37 12.12
N PHE A 285 -1.34 -2.52 11.43
CA PHE A 285 -0.80 -1.41 10.67
C PHE A 285 -0.03 -0.42 11.54
N ALA A 286 -0.60 -0.01 12.68
CA ALA A 286 0.05 0.90 13.64
C ALA A 286 1.41 0.35 14.14
N LYS A 287 1.55 -0.98 14.29
CA LYS A 287 2.84 -1.61 14.60
C LYS A 287 3.79 -1.59 13.41
N LEU A 288 3.30 -1.89 12.21
CA LEU A 288 4.10 -1.86 10.97
C LEU A 288 4.70 -0.48 10.75
N ILE A 289 3.93 0.61 10.91
CA ILE A 289 4.43 1.95 10.61
C ILE A 289 5.55 2.41 11.55
N ARG A 290 5.72 1.76 12.70
CA ARG A 290 6.82 2.06 13.62
C ARG A 290 8.14 1.44 13.19
N ARG A 291 8.11 0.53 12.22
CA ARG A 291 9.29 -0.09 11.63
C ARG A 291 9.95 0.91 10.67
N ARG A 292 11.25 0.79 10.47
CA ARG A 292 12.02 1.69 9.57
C ARG A 292 11.83 1.28 8.11
N GLU A 293 11.68 -0.02 7.89
CA GLU A 293 11.61 -0.70 6.61
C GLU A 293 10.50 -0.13 5.70
N PRO A 294 9.26 0.09 6.16
CA PRO A 294 8.23 0.75 5.35
C PRO A 294 8.62 2.16 4.88
N ARG A 295 9.12 3.00 5.80
CA ARG A 295 9.53 4.39 5.49
C ARG A 295 10.64 4.41 4.45
N ASN A 296 11.62 3.53 4.63
CA ASN A 296 12.72 3.31 3.71
C ASN A 296 12.22 2.94 2.31
N MET A 297 11.31 1.96 2.22
CA MET A 297 10.76 1.51 0.95
C MET A 297 9.91 2.58 0.25
N ILE A 298 9.07 3.33 0.96
CA ILE A 298 8.32 4.46 0.39
C ILE A 298 9.28 5.47 -0.24
N ARG A 299 10.26 5.91 0.56
CA ARG A 299 11.20 6.94 0.12
C ARG A 299 12.01 6.49 -1.11
N THR A 300 12.40 5.23 -1.18
CA THR A 300 13.24 4.74 -2.27
C THR A 300 12.42 4.27 -3.48
N LEU A 301 11.49 3.33 -3.28
CA LEU A 301 10.75 2.68 -4.36
C LEU A 301 9.62 3.53 -4.93
N PHE A 302 9.14 4.54 -4.18
CA PHE A 302 8.15 5.50 -4.66
C PHE A 302 8.75 6.86 -4.96
N LEU A 303 9.18 7.62 -3.94
CA LEU A 303 9.66 8.99 -4.14
C LEU A 303 10.94 9.04 -4.97
N GLY A 304 11.91 8.16 -4.67
CA GLY A 304 13.14 8.02 -5.44
C GLY A 304 12.90 7.61 -6.90
N ARG A 305 11.93 6.73 -7.16
CA ARG A 305 11.53 6.40 -8.53
C ARG A 305 10.97 7.62 -9.27
N LEU A 306 10.07 8.38 -8.64
CA LEU A 306 9.49 9.58 -9.25
C LEU A 306 10.55 10.64 -9.54
N ASP A 307 11.46 10.88 -8.61
CA ASP A 307 12.58 11.81 -8.80
C ASP A 307 13.52 11.34 -9.91
N HIS A 308 13.88 10.05 -9.92
CA HIS A 308 14.71 9.46 -10.97
C HIS A 308 14.06 9.60 -12.36
N GLU A 309 12.77 9.27 -12.51
CA GLU A 309 12.04 9.42 -13.79
C GLU A 309 11.99 10.88 -14.25
N ARG A 310 11.77 11.82 -13.32
CA ARG A 310 11.76 13.25 -13.60
C ARG A 310 13.14 13.76 -14.02
N LEU A 311 14.19 13.38 -13.30
CA LEU A 311 15.58 13.78 -13.59
C LEU A 311 16.04 13.18 -14.92
N LYS A 312 15.70 11.92 -15.21
CA LYS A 312 16.00 11.28 -16.49
C LYS A 312 15.43 12.06 -17.69
N LYS A 313 14.22 12.61 -17.56
CA LYS A 313 13.60 13.46 -18.61
C LYS A 313 14.26 14.83 -18.76
N LYS A 314 14.85 15.37 -17.69
CA LYS A 314 15.49 16.70 -17.66
C LYS A 314 16.99 16.69 -17.98
N GLY A 315 17.60 15.52 -18.08
CA GLY A 315 19.06 15.36 -18.13
C GLY A 315 19.60 15.10 -16.72
N MET A 316 19.88 13.84 -16.43
CA MET A 316 20.32 13.42 -15.10
C MET A 316 21.76 13.86 -14.84
N ASN A 317 22.01 14.44 -13.65
CA ASN A 317 23.35 14.82 -13.20
C ASN A 317 24.29 13.60 -13.14
N PRO A 318 25.44 13.59 -13.83
CA PRO A 318 26.38 12.46 -13.81
C PRO A 318 26.86 12.09 -12.40
N LYS A 319 26.87 13.06 -11.47
CA LYS A 319 27.23 12.83 -10.06
C LYS A 319 26.36 11.78 -9.38
N ILE A 320 25.12 11.58 -9.82
CA ILE A 320 24.24 10.51 -9.29
C ILE A 320 24.88 9.15 -9.57
N THR A 321 25.34 8.93 -10.80
CA THR A 321 25.99 7.68 -11.20
C THR A 321 27.35 7.50 -10.50
N GLU A 322 28.14 8.57 -10.38
CA GLU A 322 29.42 8.55 -9.66
C GLU A 322 29.24 8.22 -8.18
N ALA A 323 28.23 8.81 -7.53
CA ALA A 323 27.89 8.52 -6.14
C ALA A 323 27.50 7.05 -5.95
N VAL A 324 26.61 6.52 -6.79
CA VAL A 324 26.21 5.12 -6.75
C VAL A 324 27.40 4.19 -6.98
N ALA A 325 28.28 4.50 -7.93
CA ALA A 325 29.49 3.72 -8.19
C ALA A 325 30.45 3.74 -7.00
N SER A 326 30.64 4.89 -6.36
CA SER A 326 31.48 5.04 -5.15
C SER A 326 31.02 4.12 -4.02
N VAL A 327 29.72 4.09 -3.74
CA VAL A 327 29.13 3.18 -2.74
C VAL A 327 29.22 1.71 -3.18
N SER A 328 28.90 1.42 -4.45
CA SER A 328 28.91 0.05 -4.98
C SER A 328 30.31 -0.57 -4.92
N ASN A 329 31.36 0.22 -5.16
CA ASN A 329 32.75 -0.21 -5.03
C ASN A 329 33.10 -0.60 -3.60
N VAL A 330 32.58 0.13 -2.60
CA VAL A 330 32.75 -0.25 -1.19
C VAL A 330 32.01 -1.55 -0.91
N LEU A 331 30.76 -1.69 -1.34
CA LEU A 331 29.95 -2.90 -1.10
C LEU A 331 30.44 -4.16 -1.83
N GLY A 332 31.35 -4.02 -2.80
CA GLY A 332 31.98 -5.14 -3.51
C GLY A 332 32.76 -6.07 -2.56
N VAL A 333 32.58 -7.38 -2.75
CA VAL A 333 33.26 -8.42 -1.96
C VAL A 333 34.38 -9.06 -2.79
N LEU A 334 35.63 -8.96 -2.33
CA LEU A 334 36.79 -9.62 -2.97
C LEU A 334 36.88 -11.10 -2.54
N SER A 335 37.22 -11.97 -3.49
CA SER A 335 36.91 -13.42 -3.47
C SER A 335 37.70 -14.29 -2.49
N GLU A 336 38.85 -13.88 -1.95
CA GLU A 336 39.71 -14.82 -1.19
C GLU A 336 39.64 -14.73 0.35
N ARG A 337 39.14 -13.62 0.92
CA ARG A 337 38.88 -13.48 2.38
C ARG A 337 37.44 -13.07 2.71
N GLY A 338 36.57 -13.15 1.71
CA GLY A 338 35.23 -12.57 1.73
C GLY A 338 34.10 -13.57 1.92
N LYS A 339 34.35 -14.84 2.28
CA LYS A 339 33.29 -15.86 2.32
C LYS A 339 32.22 -15.55 3.37
N GLU A 340 32.62 -15.32 4.61
CA GLU A 340 31.70 -14.98 5.71
C GLU A 340 30.98 -13.65 5.45
N LEU A 341 31.69 -12.68 4.86
CA LEU A 341 31.11 -11.40 4.46
C LEU A 341 30.10 -11.58 3.31
N SER A 342 30.44 -12.35 2.29
CA SER A 342 29.57 -12.68 1.16
C SER A 342 28.30 -13.38 1.63
N GLU A 343 28.42 -14.37 2.51
CA GLU A 343 27.29 -15.05 3.15
C GLU A 343 26.43 -14.08 3.98
N ALA A 344 27.04 -13.12 4.69
CA ALA A 344 26.32 -12.10 5.43
C ALA A 344 25.58 -11.10 4.53
N PHE A 345 26.21 -10.64 3.43
CA PHE A 345 25.58 -9.82 2.40
C PHE A 345 24.37 -10.54 1.79
N ALA A 346 24.55 -11.81 1.46
CA ALA A 346 23.52 -12.66 0.90
C ALA A 346 22.34 -12.85 1.87
N ARG A 347 22.63 -13.15 3.14
CA ARG A 347 21.62 -13.25 4.21
C ARG A 347 20.91 -11.93 4.48
N ALA A 348 21.58 -10.80 4.31
CA ALA A 348 20.97 -9.48 4.42
C ALA A 348 20.17 -9.07 3.17
N GLY A 349 20.09 -9.92 2.14
CA GLY A 349 19.29 -9.71 0.94
C GLY A 349 19.96 -8.88 -0.16
N PHE A 350 21.28 -8.68 -0.10
CA PHE A 350 22.00 -7.96 -1.15
C PHE A 350 22.15 -8.82 -2.39
N ARG A 351 21.86 -8.25 -3.56
CA ARG A 351 22.02 -8.87 -4.89
C ARG A 351 23.39 -8.50 -5.50
N VAL A 352 24.46 -8.66 -4.73
CA VAL A 352 25.84 -8.64 -5.26
C VAL A 352 26.03 -9.95 -6.04
N GLU A 353 26.88 -9.99 -7.07
CA GLU A 353 27.17 -11.21 -7.86
C GLU A 353 27.38 -12.43 -6.94
N GLN A 354 26.31 -13.21 -6.76
CA GLN A 354 26.27 -14.32 -5.81
C GLN A 354 26.00 -15.59 -6.60
N THR A 355 26.85 -16.58 -6.36
CA THR A 355 26.78 -17.90 -6.99
C THR A 355 25.91 -18.89 -6.20
N ARG A 356 25.33 -18.50 -5.06
CA ARG A 356 24.58 -19.42 -4.18
C ARG A 356 23.31 -18.82 -3.57
N LYS A 357 22.23 -19.61 -3.58
CA LYS A 357 20.97 -19.32 -2.89
C LYS A 357 21.18 -19.46 -1.37
N VAL A 358 20.75 -18.45 -0.62
CA VAL A 358 20.78 -18.47 0.85
C VAL A 358 19.49 -19.04 1.40
N GLU A 359 19.60 -19.85 2.46
CA GLU A 359 18.45 -20.35 3.21
C GLU A 359 18.07 -19.38 4.32
N PHE A 360 16.76 -19.20 4.51
CA PHE A 360 16.22 -18.46 5.64
C PHE A 360 16.54 -19.16 6.96
N ASP A 361 17.08 -18.41 7.93
CA ASP A 361 17.58 -18.94 9.21
C ASP A 361 16.49 -19.02 10.30
N GLY A 362 15.22 -18.83 9.92
CA GLY A 362 14.08 -18.82 10.83
C GLY A 362 13.89 -17.51 11.59
N ARG A 363 14.73 -16.49 11.38
CA ARG A 363 14.70 -15.25 12.17
C ARG A 363 14.05 -14.11 11.43
N VAL A 364 12.97 -13.58 12.00
CA VAL A 364 12.36 -12.32 11.55
C VAL A 364 12.75 -11.24 12.54
N ALA A 365 13.46 -10.22 12.07
CA ALA A 365 13.97 -9.18 12.94
C ALA A 365 12.83 -8.35 13.55
N GLY A 366 12.92 -8.11 14.86
CA GLY A 366 11.88 -7.45 15.66
C GLY A 366 11.82 -5.95 15.45
N ALA A 367 12.49 -5.16 16.29
CA ALA A 367 12.49 -3.69 16.20
C ALA A 367 13.68 -3.12 15.42
N VAL A 368 14.70 -3.93 15.20
CA VAL A 368 15.97 -3.58 14.53
C VAL A 368 16.11 -4.41 13.25
N TYR A 369 17.10 -4.08 12.41
CA TYR A 369 17.40 -4.90 11.23
C TYR A 369 18.02 -6.24 11.62
N TRP A 370 17.88 -7.27 10.76
CA TRP A 370 18.45 -8.60 11.01
C TRP A 370 19.94 -8.57 11.34
N HIS A 371 20.70 -7.71 10.68
CA HIS A 371 22.14 -7.59 10.93
C HIS A 371 22.47 -6.91 12.25
N ASP A 372 21.53 -6.21 12.90
CA ASP A 372 21.67 -5.61 14.24
C ASP A 372 21.09 -6.50 15.35
N ASP A 373 20.21 -7.42 14.99
CA ASP A 373 19.55 -8.35 15.91
C ASP A 373 20.49 -9.44 16.44
N GLU A 374 20.24 -9.90 17.67
CA GLU A 374 21.04 -10.93 18.35
C GLU A 374 20.78 -12.33 17.77
N PRO A 375 21.80 -13.21 17.64
CA PRO A 375 23.17 -13.05 18.08
C PRO A 375 24.01 -12.23 17.09
N ARG A 376 24.96 -11.46 17.63
CA ARG A 376 26.02 -10.81 16.84
C ARG A 376 27.05 -11.83 16.36
N THR A 377 26.79 -12.46 15.21
CA THR A 377 27.78 -13.34 14.54
C THR A 377 28.89 -12.51 13.88
N TRP A 378 30.06 -13.11 13.68
CA TRP A 378 31.18 -12.47 12.96
C TRP A 378 30.78 -11.94 11.57
N GLY A 379 30.00 -12.69 10.79
CA GLY A 379 29.51 -12.22 9.49
C GLY A 379 28.65 -10.95 9.58
N LYS A 380 27.78 -10.84 10.61
CA LYS A 380 27.01 -9.62 10.88
C LYS A 380 27.91 -8.44 11.26
N GLU A 381 28.97 -8.68 12.02
CA GLU A 381 29.95 -7.63 12.38
C GLU A 381 30.72 -7.13 11.16
N LEU A 382 31.17 -8.04 10.29
CA LEU A 382 31.80 -7.68 9.02
C LEU A 382 30.85 -6.89 8.12
N LEU A 383 29.59 -7.30 8.03
CA LEU A 383 28.57 -6.59 7.27
C LEU A 383 28.34 -5.18 7.82
N ARG A 384 28.19 -5.03 9.15
CA ARG A 384 28.05 -3.70 9.79
C ARG A 384 29.24 -2.79 9.50
N ALA A 385 30.46 -3.32 9.64
CA ALA A 385 31.67 -2.55 9.32
C ALA A 385 31.64 -2.09 7.86
N ARG A 386 31.25 -2.98 6.93
CA ARG A 386 31.17 -2.63 5.52
C ARG A 386 30.05 -1.63 5.19
N LEU A 387 28.92 -1.71 5.88
CA LEU A 387 27.85 -0.72 5.76
C LEU A 387 28.26 0.64 6.33
N ALA A 388 29.07 0.67 7.39
CA ALA A 388 29.65 1.89 7.92
C ALA A 388 30.61 2.55 6.91
N ASP A 389 31.47 1.76 6.24
CA ASP A 389 32.34 2.27 5.17
C ASP A 389 31.50 2.85 4.01
N ALA A 390 30.42 2.17 3.64
CA ALA A 390 29.51 2.62 2.58
C ALA A 390 28.75 3.91 2.96
N GLU A 391 28.36 4.04 4.23
CA GLU A 391 27.76 5.26 4.79
C GLU A 391 28.74 6.45 4.76
N VAL A 392 30.03 6.21 5.05
CA VAL A 392 31.09 7.23 4.92
C VAL A 392 31.25 7.67 3.46
N ALA A 393 31.29 6.72 2.53
CA ALA A 393 31.34 7.03 1.10
C ALA A 393 30.12 7.85 0.67
N ALA A 394 28.91 7.43 1.04
CA ALA A 394 27.68 8.15 0.72
C ALA A 394 27.66 9.56 1.33
N ALA A 395 28.14 9.74 2.56
CA ALA A 395 28.22 11.04 3.22
C ALA A 395 29.05 12.07 2.44
N GLY A 396 30.13 11.65 1.79
CA GLY A 396 30.94 12.51 0.91
C GLY A 396 30.18 13.03 -0.33
N TRP A 397 29.11 12.36 -0.73
CA TRP A 397 28.25 12.75 -1.86
C TRP A 397 27.01 13.55 -1.44
N ARG A 398 26.53 13.41 -0.20
CA ARG A 398 25.29 14.06 0.25
C ARG A 398 25.31 15.59 0.18
N SER A 399 26.47 16.22 0.32
CA SER A 399 26.64 17.67 0.19
C SER A 399 26.70 18.14 -1.28
N GLN A 400 26.87 17.21 -2.22
CA GLN A 400 27.02 17.48 -3.65
C GLN A 400 25.75 17.22 -4.45
N LEU A 401 24.74 16.62 -3.83
CA LEU A 401 23.47 16.22 -4.42
C LEU A 401 22.33 16.88 -3.65
N ASP A 402 21.34 17.41 -4.37
CA ASP A 402 20.12 17.88 -3.74
C ASP A 402 19.26 16.71 -3.21
N GLU A 403 18.16 17.01 -2.52
CA GLU A 403 17.28 15.98 -1.93
C GLU A 403 16.68 15.03 -2.98
N SER A 404 16.28 15.54 -4.13
CA SER A 404 15.71 14.73 -5.20
C SER A 404 16.76 13.87 -5.90
N GLU A 405 17.96 14.39 -6.09
CA GLU A 405 19.10 13.65 -6.62
C GLU A 405 19.53 12.54 -5.64
N ARG A 406 19.52 12.81 -4.33
CA ARG A 406 19.82 11.79 -3.30
C ARG A 406 18.79 10.66 -3.32
N ARG A 407 17.49 10.95 -3.40
CA ARG A 407 16.45 9.90 -3.51
C ARG A 407 16.56 9.13 -4.82
N ALA A 408 16.89 9.80 -5.92
CA ALA A 408 17.14 9.12 -7.20
C ALA A 408 18.37 8.21 -7.13
N ALA A 409 19.45 8.63 -6.47
CA ALA A 409 20.63 7.80 -6.23
C ALA A 409 20.29 6.56 -5.39
N ASP A 410 19.47 6.70 -4.33
CA ASP A 410 18.99 5.57 -3.53
C ASP A 410 18.16 4.58 -4.37
N TYR A 411 17.29 5.09 -5.24
CA TYR A 411 16.51 4.27 -6.15
C TYR A 411 17.41 3.47 -7.10
N VAL A 412 18.43 4.10 -7.69
CA VAL A 412 19.41 3.43 -8.56
C VAL A 412 20.22 2.40 -7.77
N LEU A 413 20.69 2.74 -6.57
CA LEU A 413 21.43 1.83 -5.70
C LEU A 413 20.63 0.55 -5.39
N VAL A 414 19.33 0.69 -5.10
CA VAL A 414 18.44 -0.45 -4.81
C VAL A 414 18.08 -1.27 -6.06
N THR A 415 17.79 -0.59 -7.17
CA THR A 415 17.26 -1.25 -8.37
C THR A 415 18.33 -1.76 -9.32
N GLN A 416 19.53 -1.18 -9.32
CA GLN A 416 20.61 -1.51 -10.27
C GLN A 416 21.86 -2.07 -9.58
N ALA A 417 22.19 -1.64 -8.36
CA ALA A 417 23.38 -2.11 -7.63
C ALA A 417 23.07 -3.19 -6.58
N GLY A 418 21.82 -3.69 -6.54
CA GLY A 418 21.45 -4.82 -5.70
C GLY A 418 21.34 -4.51 -4.20
N PHE A 419 21.25 -3.24 -3.81
CA PHE A 419 21.04 -2.86 -2.40
C PHE A 419 19.62 -3.24 -1.93
N PRO A 420 19.43 -3.78 -0.72
CA PRO A 420 18.11 -4.16 -0.24
C PRO A 420 17.20 -2.95 0.00
N ALA A 421 15.99 -2.98 -0.54
CA ALA A 421 15.04 -1.87 -0.44
C ALA A 421 14.62 -1.56 1.01
N TYR A 422 14.54 -2.57 1.89
CA TYR A 422 14.15 -2.39 3.28
C TYR A 422 15.13 -1.53 4.08
N LEU A 423 16.37 -1.37 3.61
CA LEU A 423 17.38 -0.49 4.19
C LEU A 423 17.30 0.96 3.67
N GLY A 424 16.55 1.20 2.60
CA GLY A 424 16.21 2.56 2.10
C GLY A 424 17.31 3.27 1.32
N GLY A 425 18.44 2.63 1.04
CA GLY A 425 19.61 3.28 0.44
C GLY A 425 20.45 4.06 1.47
N LEU A 426 21.40 4.87 0.97
CA LEU A 426 22.43 5.54 1.78
C LEU A 426 22.53 7.04 1.53
N PHE A 427 21.85 7.62 0.55
CA PHE A 427 22.03 9.01 0.17
C PHE A 427 21.03 9.92 0.84
N ALA A 428 19.73 9.62 0.81
CA ALA A 428 18.70 10.52 1.33
C ALA A 428 18.53 10.45 2.86
N ALA A 429 19.06 9.41 3.53
CA ALA A 429 19.09 9.28 5.00
C ALA A 429 20.14 8.26 5.39
N LYS A 430 20.53 8.35 6.66
CA LYS A 430 21.52 7.48 7.29
C LYS A 430 20.88 6.13 7.61
N LEU A 431 21.71 5.09 7.71
CA LEU A 431 21.31 3.77 8.21
C LEU A 431 20.93 3.73 9.71
N ASN A 432 21.17 4.83 10.44
CA ASN A 432 21.12 4.89 11.91
C ASN A 432 19.77 4.63 12.56
#